data_AF-A0A7V9ZC55-F1
#
_entry.id   AF-A0A7V9ZC55-F1
#
_cell.length_a   1.000
_cell.length_b   1.000
_cell.length_c   1.000
_cell.angle_alpha   90.00
_cell.angle_beta   90.00
_cell.angle_gamma   90.00
#
_symmetry.space_group_name_H-M   'P 1'
#
loop_
_entity.id
_entity.type
_entity.pdbx_description
1 polymer ?
#
loop_
_entity_poly.entity_id
_entity_poly.type
_entity_poly.pdbx_seq_one_letter_code
_entity_poly.pdbx_strand_id
1 'polypeptide(L)'
;MPLVDFQTALGRLVGVQQGTNPLDGLNLDTRESQYLEALQKTPGFLFSRSIQRSWCIGRAAKSAHLTLSFLPENERQELLNEWIDSGAGTQSFYDAQAGAFLDFISRRLINPSHEFSVCQLEQATLLVGEGRNYFTPPGAEHFCHAPSAHEIDLWDMLESPQSVAALLSQPHQRHTLEDLLSYGIVEYAD
;
A
#
# COMPACT_ATOMS: atom_id res chain seq x y z
N MET A 1 -6.18 -33.63 21.58
CA MET A 1 -5.20 -32.52 21.48
C MET A 1 -5.46 -31.78 20.19
N PRO A 2 -5.74 -30.47 20.21
CA PRO A 2 -5.85 -29.71 18.98
C PRO A 2 -4.44 -29.43 18.46
N LEU A 3 -3.95 -30.30 17.57
CA LEU A 3 -2.71 -30.13 16.80
C LEU A 3 -2.58 -28.72 16.19
N VAL A 4 -3.73 -28.09 15.94
CA VAL A 4 -3.88 -26.73 15.42
C VAL A 4 -3.20 -25.69 16.32
N ASP A 5 -3.33 -25.76 17.65
CA ASP A 5 -2.75 -24.74 18.54
C ASP A 5 -1.23 -24.83 18.58
N PHE A 6 -0.69 -26.05 18.57
CA PHE A 6 0.75 -26.29 18.50
C PHE A 6 1.34 -25.83 17.15
N GLN A 7 0.66 -26.13 16.03
CA GLN A 7 1.07 -25.64 14.70
C GLN A 7 0.97 -24.10 14.60
N THR A 8 -0.08 -23.52 15.18
CA THR A 8 -0.24 -22.05 15.25
C THR A 8 0.89 -21.43 16.06
N ALA A 9 1.27 -22.03 17.19
CA ALA A 9 2.39 -21.58 18.00
C ALA A 9 3.70 -21.59 17.21
N LEU A 10 4.02 -22.69 16.52
CA LEU A 10 5.21 -22.78 15.67
C LEU A 10 5.22 -21.71 14.58
N GLY A 11 4.08 -21.48 13.91
CA GLY A 11 3.93 -20.42 12.92
C GLY A 11 4.22 -19.03 13.50
N ARG A 12 3.67 -18.71 14.68
CA ARG A 12 3.90 -17.43 15.37
C ARG A 12 5.35 -17.26 15.83
N LEU A 13 5.99 -18.33 16.31
CA LEU A 13 7.38 -18.32 16.75
C LEU A 13 8.36 -18.06 15.60
N VAL A 14 8.05 -18.57 14.40
CA VAL A 14 8.82 -18.30 13.19
C VAL A 14 8.52 -16.89 12.66
N GLY A 15 7.26 -16.44 12.76
CA GLY A 15 6.73 -15.24 12.13
C GLY A 15 7.03 -13.90 12.82
N VAL A 16 7.63 -13.87 14.01
CA VAL A 16 8.02 -12.65 14.77
C VAL A 16 6.93 -11.57 14.77
N GLN A 17 5.96 -11.67 15.68
CA GLN A 17 5.13 -10.52 16.04
C GLN A 17 5.78 -9.80 17.23
N GLN A 18 6.26 -8.57 17.04
CA GLN A 18 6.64 -7.75 18.20
C GLN A 18 5.40 -7.40 19.04
N GLY A 19 5.55 -7.42 20.38
CA GLY A 19 4.58 -6.85 21.33
C GLY A 19 3.60 -7.82 22.00
N THR A 20 3.50 -9.08 21.55
CA THR A 20 2.63 -10.09 22.17
C THR A 20 3.38 -11.39 22.36
N ASN A 21 3.20 -12.06 23.50
CA ASN A 21 3.79 -13.38 23.68
C ASN A 21 3.18 -14.33 22.63
N PRO A 22 3.99 -14.94 21.76
CA PRO A 22 3.51 -15.73 20.62
C PRO A 22 2.67 -16.94 21.03
N LEU A 23 2.78 -17.35 22.30
CA LEU A 23 2.03 -18.45 22.89
C LEU A 23 0.71 -18.01 23.54
N ASP A 24 0.46 -16.71 23.68
CA ASP A 24 -0.75 -16.20 24.33
C ASP A 24 -2.01 -16.59 23.56
N GLY A 25 -3.03 -17.00 24.31
CA GLY A 25 -4.35 -17.37 23.79
C GLY A 25 -4.41 -18.76 23.13
N LEU A 26 -3.35 -19.57 23.21
CA LEU A 26 -3.32 -20.94 22.71
C LEU A 26 -3.58 -21.95 23.83
N ASN A 27 -4.33 -23.02 23.56
CA ASN A 27 -4.61 -24.08 24.53
C ASN A 27 -3.49 -25.13 24.52
N LEU A 28 -2.30 -24.71 24.96
CA LEU A 28 -1.12 -25.56 25.07
C LEU A 28 -1.00 -26.15 26.47
N ASP A 29 -0.63 -27.43 26.55
CA ASP A 29 -0.29 -28.00 27.86
C ASP A 29 1.08 -27.49 28.36
N THR A 30 1.39 -27.78 29.63
CA THR A 30 2.65 -27.34 30.26
C THR A 30 3.88 -27.89 29.54
N ARG A 31 3.81 -29.11 29.01
CA ARG A 31 4.92 -29.77 28.33
C ARG A 31 5.15 -29.17 26.95
N GLU A 32 4.09 -28.89 26.21
CA GLU A 32 4.12 -28.24 24.91
C GLU A 32 4.68 -26.83 25.02
N SER A 33 4.21 -26.06 26.00
CA SER A 33 4.71 -24.71 26.26
C SER A 33 6.21 -24.71 26.58
N GLN A 34 6.65 -25.58 27.50
CA GLN A 34 8.07 -25.73 27.84
C GLN A 34 8.92 -26.19 26.64
N TYR A 35 8.40 -27.09 25.81
CA TYR A 35 9.08 -27.53 24.60
C TYR A 35 9.28 -26.37 23.62
N LEU A 36 8.24 -25.57 23.37
CA LEU A 36 8.30 -24.43 22.45
C LEU A 36 9.21 -23.31 22.97
N GLU A 37 9.24 -23.06 24.28
CA GLU A 37 10.20 -22.16 24.92
C GLU A 37 11.65 -22.64 24.79
N ALA A 38 11.89 -23.94 24.95
CA ALA A 38 13.21 -24.54 24.76
C ALA A 38 13.64 -24.50 23.28
N LEU A 39 12.73 -24.81 22.37
CA LEU A 39 12.96 -24.84 20.92
C LEU A 39 13.48 -23.49 20.40
N GLN A 40 12.91 -22.37 20.87
CA GLN A 40 13.31 -21.02 20.51
C GLN A 40 14.79 -20.72 20.76
N LYS A 41 15.42 -21.43 21.71
CA LYS A 41 16.83 -21.24 22.08
C LYS A 41 17.76 -22.16 21.31
N THR A 42 17.24 -23.10 20.50
CA THR A 42 18.07 -24.04 19.77
C THR A 42 18.71 -23.41 18.54
N PRO A 43 19.97 -23.72 18.22
CA PRO A 43 20.64 -23.18 17.03
C PRO A 43 19.90 -23.48 15.72
N GLY A 44 19.32 -24.67 15.58
CA GLY A 44 18.58 -25.06 14.37
C GLY A 44 17.30 -24.24 14.16
N PHE A 45 16.59 -23.91 15.23
CA PHE A 45 15.42 -23.04 15.16
C PHE A 45 15.82 -21.60 14.82
N LEU A 46 16.85 -21.07 15.47
CA LEU A 46 17.38 -19.73 15.20
C LEU A 46 17.84 -19.59 13.74
N PHE A 47 18.52 -20.61 13.20
CA PHE A 47 18.90 -20.66 11.80
C PHE A 47 17.68 -20.69 10.87
N SER A 48 16.69 -21.53 11.15
CA SER A 48 15.46 -21.60 10.33
C SER A 48 14.73 -20.25 10.31
N ARG A 49 14.65 -19.59 11.47
CA ARG A 49 14.08 -18.25 11.60
C ARG A 49 14.87 -17.20 10.82
N SER A 50 16.21 -17.26 10.82
CA SER A 50 17.03 -16.31 10.06
C SER A 50 16.89 -16.49 8.55
N ILE A 51 16.80 -17.72 8.06
CA ILE A 51 16.54 -18.02 6.65
C ILE A 51 15.15 -17.50 6.25
N GLN A 52 14.12 -17.78 7.05
CA GLN A 52 12.77 -17.28 6.79
C GLN A 52 12.75 -15.75 6.73
N ARG A 53 13.41 -15.08 7.69
CA ARG A 53 13.51 -13.61 7.72
C ARG A 53 14.19 -13.08 6.46
N SER A 54 15.35 -13.63 6.10
CA SER A 54 16.10 -13.24 4.90
C SER A 54 15.26 -13.38 3.63
N TRP A 55 14.50 -14.48 3.52
CA TRP A 55 13.61 -14.70 2.39
C TRP A 55 12.46 -13.69 2.33
N CYS A 56 11.87 -13.35 3.48
CA CYS A 56 10.82 -12.33 3.53
C CYS A 56 11.35 -10.93 3.17
N ILE A 57 12.56 -10.58 3.65
CA ILE A 57 13.24 -9.32 3.27
C ILE A 57 13.46 -9.29 1.75
N GLY A 58 13.99 -10.35 1.15
CA GLY A 58 14.23 -10.42 -0.28
C GLY A 58 12.95 -10.25 -1.12
N ARG A 59 11.83 -10.84 -0.67
CA ARG A 59 10.53 -10.68 -1.35
C ARG A 59 9.97 -9.27 -1.24
N ALA A 60 10.01 -8.67 -0.05
CA ALA A 60 9.59 -7.29 0.16
C ALA A 60 10.45 -6.33 -0.70
N ALA A 61 11.78 -6.48 -0.65
CA ALA A 61 12.71 -5.66 -1.41
C ALA A 61 12.50 -5.76 -2.93
N LYS A 62 12.16 -6.94 -3.44
CA LYS A 62 11.84 -7.14 -4.86
C LYS A 62 10.53 -6.45 -5.27
N SER A 63 9.57 -6.34 -4.34
CA SER A 63 8.23 -5.81 -4.63
C SER A 63 8.18 -4.29 -4.75
N ALA A 64 9.11 -3.58 -4.10
CA ALA A 64 9.23 -2.13 -4.11
C ALA A 64 10.65 -1.70 -4.53
N HIS A 65 11.21 -2.40 -5.53
CA HIS A 65 12.62 -2.30 -5.87
C HIS A 65 13.03 -0.87 -6.24
N LEU A 66 12.23 -0.19 -7.05
CA LEU A 66 12.52 1.18 -7.45
C LEU A 66 12.38 2.09 -6.25
N THR A 67 11.26 2.05 -5.52
CA THR A 67 11.04 2.92 -4.35
C THR A 67 12.18 2.82 -3.34
N LEU A 68 12.59 1.60 -2.98
CA LEU A 68 13.67 1.38 -2.02
C LEU A 68 15.05 1.79 -2.53
N SER A 69 15.25 1.88 -3.85
CA SER A 69 16.52 2.33 -4.43
C SER A 69 16.75 3.84 -4.28
N PHE A 70 15.68 4.63 -4.10
CA PHE A 70 15.76 6.06 -3.84
C PHE A 70 15.95 6.41 -2.36
N LEU A 71 15.69 5.47 -1.46
CA LEU A 71 15.82 5.69 -0.02
C LEU A 71 17.27 5.50 0.46
N PRO A 72 17.71 6.27 1.47
CA PRO A 72 18.95 5.99 2.19
C PRO A 72 18.95 4.56 2.75
N GLU A 73 20.14 3.94 2.81
CA GLU A 73 20.32 2.57 3.30
C GLU A 73 19.64 2.32 4.65
N ASN A 74 19.80 3.28 5.57
CA ASN A 74 19.32 3.20 6.93
C ASN A 74 17.79 3.12 6.96
N GLU A 75 17.12 4.02 6.23
CA GLU A 75 15.66 4.09 6.13
C GLU A 75 15.09 2.85 5.44
N ARG A 76 15.77 2.38 4.38
CA ARG A 76 15.38 1.14 3.71
C ARG A 76 15.43 -0.06 4.65
N GLN A 77 16.50 -0.21 5.43
CA GLN A 77 16.63 -1.31 6.38
C GLN A 77 15.60 -1.20 7.51
N GLU A 78 15.31 0.01 7.99
CA GLU A 78 14.30 0.26 9.00
C GLU A 78 12.90 -0.14 8.51
N LEU A 79 12.50 0.31 7.32
CA LEU A 79 11.21 -0.05 6.71
C LEU A 79 11.05 -1.56 6.52
N LEU A 80 12.08 -2.23 6.00
CA LEU A 80 12.07 -3.68 5.81
C LEU A 80 11.96 -4.41 7.15
N ASN A 81 12.71 -3.96 8.17
CA ASN A 81 12.66 -4.58 9.49
C ASN A 81 11.30 -4.36 10.16
N GLU A 82 10.74 -3.15 10.14
CA GLU A 82 9.39 -2.88 10.67
C GLU A 82 8.33 -3.74 9.99
N TRP A 83 8.39 -3.85 8.65
CA TRP A 83 7.45 -4.66 7.90
C TRP A 83 7.51 -6.13 8.35
N ILE A 84 8.69 -6.72 8.42
CA ILE A 84 8.84 -8.12 8.83
C ILE A 84 8.48 -8.32 10.30
N ASP A 85 8.83 -7.37 11.18
CA ASP A 85 8.56 -7.44 12.61
C ASP A 85 7.06 -7.26 12.96
N SER A 86 6.27 -6.74 12.01
CA SER A 86 4.80 -6.74 12.09
C SER A 86 4.17 -8.12 11.79
N GLY A 87 4.98 -9.13 11.46
CA GLY A 87 4.53 -10.46 11.05
C GLY A 87 4.21 -10.59 9.57
N ALA A 88 4.47 -9.56 8.78
CA ALA A 88 4.35 -9.61 7.34
C ALA A 88 5.46 -10.46 6.70
N GLY A 89 5.34 -10.75 5.41
CA GLY A 89 6.28 -11.68 4.75
C GLY A 89 5.83 -13.14 4.82
N THR A 90 4.95 -13.54 5.74
CA THR A 90 4.56 -14.97 5.91
C THR A 90 3.48 -15.46 4.93
N GLN A 91 2.83 -14.54 4.20
CA GLN A 91 1.78 -14.90 3.25
C GLN A 91 2.33 -15.69 2.05
N SER A 92 1.54 -16.67 1.60
CA SER A 92 1.86 -17.54 0.46
C SER A 92 1.65 -16.87 -0.91
N PHE A 93 0.86 -15.79 -0.97
CA PHE A 93 0.55 -15.09 -2.21
C PHE A 93 1.47 -13.89 -2.37
N TYR A 94 2.29 -13.92 -3.42
CA TYR A 94 3.31 -12.90 -3.68
C TYR A 94 2.70 -11.54 -3.99
N ASP A 95 1.69 -11.48 -4.86
CA ASP A 95 1.13 -10.21 -5.35
C ASP A 95 0.38 -9.44 -4.25
N ALA A 96 -0.44 -10.14 -3.47
CA ALA A 96 -1.12 -9.54 -2.31
C ALA A 96 -0.13 -8.98 -1.28
N GLN A 97 1.01 -9.66 -1.09
CA GLN A 97 2.08 -9.20 -0.21
C GLN A 97 2.84 -8.01 -0.78
N ALA A 98 3.09 -8.00 -2.10
CA ALA A 98 3.73 -6.89 -2.79
C ALA A 98 2.88 -5.61 -2.67
N GLY A 99 1.57 -5.72 -2.90
CA GLY A 99 0.63 -4.60 -2.77
C GLY A 99 0.56 -4.08 -1.34
N ALA A 100 0.47 -4.98 -0.36
CA ALA A 100 0.43 -4.60 1.05
C ALA A 100 1.73 -3.92 1.52
N PHE A 101 2.89 -4.34 1.00
CA PHE A 101 4.16 -3.69 1.33
C PHE A 101 4.30 -2.30 0.69
N LEU A 102 3.89 -2.14 -0.58
CA LEU A 102 3.88 -0.83 -1.23
C LEU A 102 2.92 0.15 -0.53
N ASP A 103 1.73 -0.30 -0.15
CA ASP A 103 0.79 0.47 0.68
C ASP A 103 1.42 0.88 2.03
N PHE A 104 2.10 -0.06 2.71
CA PHE A 104 2.84 0.21 3.94
C PHE A 104 3.92 1.29 3.79
N ILE A 105 4.70 1.27 2.70
CA ILE A 105 5.71 2.28 2.42
C ILE A 105 5.05 3.63 2.12
N SER A 106 4.01 3.64 1.27
CA SER A 106 3.36 4.88 0.82
C SER A 106 2.86 5.75 1.98
N ARG A 107 2.41 5.13 3.09
CA ARG A 107 1.94 5.83 4.29
C ARG A 107 3.06 6.46 5.14
N ARG A 108 4.32 6.08 4.90
CA ARG A 108 5.50 6.56 5.63
C ARG A 108 6.32 7.57 4.82
N LEU A 109 6.12 7.60 3.50
CA LEU A 109 6.77 8.59 2.64
C LEU A 109 6.09 9.95 2.79
N ILE A 110 6.89 11.00 2.65
CA ILE A 110 6.38 12.37 2.63
C ILE A 110 5.56 12.56 1.33
N ASN A 111 4.38 13.15 1.44
CA ASN A 111 3.59 13.54 0.30
C ASN A 111 3.51 15.09 0.23
N PRO A 112 4.02 15.74 -0.83
CA PRO A 112 4.63 15.15 -2.04
C PRO A 112 6.14 14.87 -1.90
N SER A 113 6.63 13.78 -2.52
CA SER A 113 8.07 13.50 -2.72
C SER A 113 8.32 12.65 -3.98
N HIS A 114 9.59 12.59 -4.43
CA HIS A 114 9.97 11.76 -5.59
C HIS A 114 9.77 10.26 -5.31
N GLU A 115 10.15 9.83 -4.11
CA GLU A 115 10.00 8.47 -3.62
C GLU A 115 8.53 8.07 -3.59
N PHE A 116 7.65 8.98 -3.15
CA PHE A 116 6.21 8.76 -3.11
C PHE A 116 5.63 8.54 -4.51
N SER A 117 6.02 9.37 -5.50
CA SER A 117 5.61 9.20 -6.89
C SER A 117 6.10 7.88 -7.50
N VAL A 118 7.33 7.46 -7.19
CA VAL A 118 7.87 6.15 -7.62
C VAL A 118 7.10 5.00 -6.98
N CYS A 119 6.73 5.13 -5.70
CA CYS A 119 5.92 4.13 -4.99
C CYS A 119 4.54 3.96 -5.64
N GLN A 120 3.88 5.06 -6.01
CA GLN A 120 2.60 5.01 -6.71
C GLN A 120 2.71 4.39 -8.11
N LEU A 121 3.82 4.63 -8.82
CA LEU A 121 4.10 3.98 -10.10
C LEU A 121 4.25 2.46 -9.95
N GLU A 122 4.99 2.00 -8.94
CA GLU A 122 5.14 0.56 -8.66
C GLU A 122 3.80 -0.08 -8.26
N GLN A 123 2.97 0.61 -7.47
CA GLN A 123 1.60 0.16 -7.16
C GLN A 123 0.76 0.01 -8.41
N ALA A 124 0.75 1.02 -9.30
CA ALA A 124 0.01 0.95 -10.54
C ALA A 124 0.49 -0.19 -11.44
N THR A 125 1.81 -0.40 -11.52
CA THR A 125 2.41 -1.48 -12.31
C THR A 125 2.00 -2.85 -11.79
N LEU A 126 1.96 -3.03 -10.46
CA LEU A 126 1.49 -4.26 -9.83
C LEU A 126 0.02 -4.54 -10.17
N LEU A 127 -0.87 -3.54 -10.06
CA LEU A 127 -2.28 -3.68 -10.37
C LEU A 127 -2.54 -4.07 -11.84
N VAL A 128 -1.77 -3.51 -12.76
CA VAL A 128 -1.81 -3.89 -14.18
C VAL A 128 -1.36 -5.34 -14.38
N GLY A 129 -0.30 -5.76 -13.67
CA GLY A 129 0.19 -7.15 -13.67
C GLY A 129 -0.84 -8.16 -13.14
N GLU A 130 -1.69 -7.76 -12.20
CA GLU A 130 -2.83 -8.55 -11.68
C GLU A 130 -4.03 -8.62 -12.65
N GLY A 131 -3.95 -8.00 -13.84
CA GLY A 131 -5.04 -7.99 -14.81
C GLY A 131 -6.21 -7.07 -14.42
N ARG A 132 -5.98 -6.10 -13.52
CA ARG A 132 -6.98 -5.07 -13.22
C ARG A 132 -6.97 -4.03 -14.34
N ASN A 133 -8.08 -3.98 -15.08
CA ASN A 133 -8.23 -3.11 -16.26
C ASN A 133 -8.65 -1.66 -15.92
N TYR A 134 -8.61 -1.26 -14.65
CA TYR A 134 -9.01 0.08 -14.23
C TYR A 134 -7.81 0.83 -13.67
N PHE A 135 -7.44 1.93 -14.32
CA PHE A 135 -6.48 2.89 -13.81
C PHE A 135 -7.20 3.85 -12.86
N THR A 136 -6.80 3.88 -11.59
CA THR A 136 -7.23 4.94 -10.66
C THR A 136 -6.06 5.91 -10.53
N PRO A 137 -6.14 7.13 -11.09
CA PRO A 137 -5.07 8.09 -10.96
C PRO A 137 -4.80 8.41 -9.48
N PRO A 138 -3.53 8.66 -9.09
CA PRO A 138 -3.23 9.11 -7.75
C PRO A 138 -3.99 10.39 -7.41
N GLY A 139 -4.74 10.40 -6.30
CA GLY A 139 -5.56 11.54 -5.90
C GLY A 139 -6.95 11.61 -6.53
N ALA A 140 -7.36 10.62 -7.34
CA ALA A 140 -8.71 10.54 -7.93
C ALA A 140 -9.84 10.59 -6.88
N GLU A 141 -9.55 10.28 -5.62
CA GLU A 141 -10.51 10.43 -4.50
C GLU A 141 -11.01 11.87 -4.34
N HIS A 142 -10.20 12.86 -4.74
CA HIS A 142 -10.57 14.29 -4.76
C HIS A 142 -11.26 14.71 -6.06
N PHE A 143 -11.18 13.88 -7.11
CA PHE A 143 -11.75 14.16 -8.44
C PHE A 143 -13.01 13.32 -8.73
N CYS A 144 -13.27 12.26 -7.96
CA CYS A 144 -14.36 11.32 -8.18
C CYS A 144 -15.37 11.41 -7.03
N HIS A 145 -16.06 12.53 -6.91
CA HIS A 145 -17.35 12.58 -6.21
C HIS A 145 -18.49 12.25 -7.17
N ALA A 146 -19.62 11.79 -6.63
CA ALA A 146 -20.83 11.71 -7.42
C ALA A 146 -21.22 13.15 -7.86
N PRO A 147 -21.33 13.43 -9.16
CA PRO A 147 -21.58 14.79 -9.62
C PRO A 147 -22.92 15.27 -9.09
N SER A 148 -22.95 16.49 -8.56
CA SER A 148 -24.18 17.16 -8.17
C SER A 148 -25.05 17.45 -9.41
N ALA A 149 -26.35 17.66 -9.22
CA ALA A 149 -27.25 18.00 -10.33
C ALA A 149 -26.75 19.24 -11.11
N HIS A 150 -26.14 20.19 -10.41
CA HIS A 150 -25.55 21.38 -11.03
C HIS A 150 -24.32 21.06 -11.89
N GLU A 151 -23.48 20.11 -11.47
CA GLU A 151 -22.32 19.69 -12.25
C GLU A 151 -22.74 18.87 -13.48
N ILE A 152 -23.78 18.05 -13.36
CA ILE A 152 -24.36 17.33 -14.50
C ILE A 152 -24.88 18.33 -15.54
N ASP A 153 -25.68 19.33 -15.11
CA ASP A 153 -26.18 20.38 -15.99
C ASP A 153 -25.03 21.18 -16.68
N LEU A 154 -23.92 21.39 -15.96
CA LEU A 154 -22.74 22.07 -16.47
C LEU A 154 -21.96 21.21 -17.48
N TRP A 155 -21.83 19.90 -17.23
CA TRP A 155 -21.19 18.96 -18.14
C TRP A 155 -22.00 18.78 -19.42
N ASP A 156 -23.33 18.64 -19.32
CA ASP A 156 -24.23 18.58 -20.48
C ASP A 156 -24.14 19.86 -21.33
N MET A 157 -23.96 21.03 -20.70
CA MET A 157 -23.75 22.30 -21.40
C MET A 157 -22.40 22.36 -22.15
N LEU A 158 -21.36 21.79 -21.57
CA LEU A 158 -19.98 21.78 -22.10
C LEU A 158 -19.72 20.66 -23.11
N GLU A 159 -20.65 19.72 -23.28
CA GLU A 159 -20.57 18.64 -24.28
C GLU A 159 -20.59 19.19 -25.73
N SER A 160 -21.01 20.45 -25.91
CA SER A 160 -20.84 21.23 -27.15
C SER A 160 -19.80 22.33 -26.95
N PRO A 161 -18.90 22.61 -27.91
CA PRO A 161 -17.92 23.70 -27.78
C PRO A 161 -18.63 25.04 -27.53
N GLN A 162 -18.49 25.58 -26.33
CA GLN A 162 -19.07 26.87 -25.95
C GLN A 162 -18.04 27.98 -26.22
N SER A 163 -18.47 29.08 -26.83
CA SER A 163 -17.61 30.25 -26.94
C SER A 163 -17.39 30.87 -25.56
N VAL A 164 -16.20 31.43 -25.32
CA VAL A 164 -15.88 32.14 -24.07
C VAL A 164 -16.89 33.26 -23.78
N ALA A 165 -17.43 33.90 -24.83
CA ALA A 165 -18.48 34.90 -24.72
C ALA A 165 -19.80 34.35 -24.15
N ALA A 166 -20.17 33.10 -24.48
CA ALA A 166 -21.33 32.44 -23.91
C ALA A 166 -21.14 32.13 -22.42
N LEU A 167 -19.94 31.67 -22.03
CA LEU A 167 -19.61 31.39 -20.63
C LEU A 167 -19.58 32.67 -19.77
N LEU A 168 -19.08 33.79 -20.30
CA LEU A 168 -19.04 35.09 -19.61
C LEU A 168 -20.42 35.76 -19.47
N SER A 169 -21.42 35.33 -20.26
CA SER A 169 -22.78 35.87 -20.21
C SER A 169 -23.64 35.25 -19.11
N GLN A 170 -23.17 34.17 -18.48
CA GLN A 170 -23.85 33.51 -17.37
C GLN A 170 -23.36 34.04 -16.01
N PRO A 171 -24.19 34.02 -14.96
CA PRO A 171 -23.85 34.52 -13.64
C PRO A 171 -22.96 33.53 -12.87
N HIS A 172 -21.84 33.12 -13.46
CA HIS A 172 -20.85 32.31 -12.79
C HIS A 172 -19.98 33.19 -11.89
N GLN A 173 -19.61 32.66 -10.73
CA GLN A 173 -18.67 33.36 -9.88
C GLN A 173 -17.29 33.34 -10.53
N ARG A 174 -16.57 34.46 -10.43
CA ARG A 174 -15.26 34.65 -11.06
C ARG A 174 -14.26 33.52 -10.76
N HIS A 175 -14.29 32.99 -9.54
CA HIS A 175 -13.41 31.90 -9.12
C HIS A 175 -13.63 30.63 -9.96
N THR A 176 -14.88 30.32 -10.32
CA THR A 176 -15.23 29.14 -11.11
C THR A 176 -14.63 29.19 -12.53
N LEU A 177 -14.56 30.38 -13.12
CA LEU A 177 -13.93 30.57 -14.43
C LEU A 177 -12.40 30.51 -14.36
N GLU A 178 -11.81 31.05 -13.29
CA GLU A 178 -10.37 30.96 -13.02
C GLU A 178 -9.95 29.50 -12.81
N ASP A 179 -10.75 28.72 -12.09
CA ASP A 179 -10.55 27.29 -11.88
C ASP A 179 -10.61 26.52 -13.20
N LEU A 180 -11.67 26.71 -14.00
CA LEU A 180 -11.83 26.05 -15.31
C LEU A 180 -10.67 26.34 -16.29
N LEU A 181 -10.14 27.56 -16.27
CA LEU A 181 -8.96 27.95 -17.05
C LEU A 181 -7.67 27.34 -16.51
N SER A 182 -7.51 27.31 -15.18
CA SER A 182 -6.33 26.71 -14.52
C SER A 182 -6.22 25.20 -14.76
N TYR A 183 -7.37 24.54 -14.93
CA TYR A 183 -7.47 23.11 -15.21
C TYR A 183 -7.41 22.77 -16.71
N GLY A 184 -7.31 23.77 -17.60
CA GLY A 184 -7.16 23.55 -19.04
C GLY A 184 -8.40 22.97 -19.72
N ILE A 185 -9.58 23.12 -19.11
CA ILE A 185 -10.85 22.56 -19.60
C ILE A 185 -11.46 23.41 -20.73
N VAL A 186 -11.01 24.66 -20.87
CA VAL A 186 -11.50 25.60 -21.89
C VAL A 186 -10.45 25.78 -22.98
N GLU A 187 -10.74 25.33 -24.20
CA GLU A 187 -9.95 25.64 -25.39
C GLU A 187 -10.41 26.98 -26.00
N TYR A 188 -9.45 27.83 -26.38
CA TYR A 188 -9.75 29.00 -27.21
C TYR A 188 -10.07 28.51 -28.62
N ALA A 189 -11.34 28.54 -28.99
CA ALA A 189 -11.75 28.50 -30.39
C ALA A 189 -11.66 29.92 -30.95
N ASP A 190 -10.87 30.11 -32.02
CA ASP A 190 -10.85 31.33 -32.83
C ASP A 190 -12.19 31.58 -33.54
#